data_AF-A0AAD6VAC2-F1
#
_entry.id   AF-A0AAD6VAC2-F1
#
_cell.length_a   1.000
_cell.length_b   1.000
_cell.length_c   1.000
_cell.angle_alpha   90.00
_cell.angle_beta   90.00
_cell.angle_gamma   90.00
#
_symmetry.space_group_name_H-M   'P 1'
#
loop_
_entity.id
_entity.type
_entity.pdbx_description
1 polymer ?
#
loop_
_entity_poly.entity_id
_entity_poly.type
_entity_poly.pdbx_seq_one_letter_code
_entity_poly.pdbx_strand_id
1 'polypeptide(L)'
;MNSIPTQFLLPESDRFEGRSDQSFTAFEGQIIDACTARGILGYLTGTTLKPTSNPIQSIYVPTPWFSPLPFDEEFAQREAFTHGLLFGNIINPIALGLDRAETTAKSWAKL
;
A
#
# COMPACT_ATOMS: atom_id res chain seq x y z
N MET A 1 0.85 7.49 -21.42
CA MET A 1 1.12 8.19 -20.14
C MET A 1 0.72 7.23 -19.03
N ASN A 2 1.68 6.69 -18.28
CA ASN A 2 1.38 5.87 -17.10
C ASN A 2 1.07 6.81 -15.93
N SER A 3 -0.17 7.27 -15.83
CA SER A 3 -0.62 8.14 -14.75
C SER A 3 -0.66 7.36 -13.44
N ILE A 4 -0.12 7.94 -12.37
CA ILE A 4 -0.26 7.39 -11.01
C ILE A 4 -1.75 7.37 -10.66
N PRO A 5 -2.30 6.25 -10.16
CA PRO A 5 -3.70 6.18 -9.76
C PRO A 5 -4.03 7.17 -8.63
N THR A 6 -5.28 7.63 -8.59
CA THR A 6 -5.75 8.46 -7.46
C THR A 6 -5.80 7.64 -6.18
N GLN A 7 -5.35 8.23 -5.07
CA GLN A 7 -5.43 7.63 -3.74
C GLN A 7 -6.88 7.30 -3.38
N PHE A 8 -7.10 6.12 -2.80
CA PHE A 8 -8.40 5.75 -2.22
C PHE A 8 -8.46 6.26 -0.78
N LEU A 9 -9.44 7.09 -0.48
CA LEU A 9 -9.72 7.56 0.87
C LEU A 9 -11.23 7.45 1.15
N LEU A 10 -11.55 6.82 2.26
CA LEU A 10 -12.88 6.76 2.81
C LEU A 10 -13.28 8.12 3.38
N PRO A 11 -14.60 8.44 3.39
CA PRO A 11 -15.13 9.52 4.21
C PRO A 11 -14.63 9.38 5.65
N GLU A 12 -14.43 10.51 6.34
CA GLU A 12 -13.88 10.50 7.69
C GLU A 12 -14.72 9.66 8.67
N SER A 13 -16.04 9.63 8.48
CA SER A 13 -16.97 8.79 9.26
C SER A 13 -16.75 7.29 9.12
N ASP A 14 -16.14 6.85 8.02
CA ASP A 14 -16.04 5.44 7.64
C ASP A 14 -14.61 4.91 7.82
N ARG A 15 -13.69 5.75 8.26
CA ARG A 15 -12.29 5.35 8.52
C ARG A 15 -12.21 4.43 9.72
N PHE A 16 -11.24 3.52 9.67
CA PHE A 16 -11.04 2.54 10.71
C PHE A 16 -10.51 3.17 12.00
N GLU A 17 -11.12 2.79 13.10
CA GLU A 17 -10.83 3.29 14.44
C GLU A 17 -10.46 2.20 15.45
N GLY A 18 -10.36 0.93 15.02
CA GLY A 18 -9.94 -0.17 15.90
C GLY A 18 -10.96 -0.60 16.95
N ARG A 19 -12.25 -0.27 16.79
CA ARG A 19 -13.27 -0.51 17.84
C ARG A 19 -13.86 -1.93 17.89
N SER A 20 -13.89 -2.67 16.78
CA SER A 20 -14.50 -4.02 16.74
C SER A 20 -14.05 -4.86 15.53
N ASP A 21 -14.18 -6.19 15.65
CA ASP A 21 -13.86 -7.16 14.58
C ASP A 21 -14.74 -6.96 13.33
N GLN A 22 -15.99 -6.51 13.50
CA GLN A 22 -16.90 -6.23 12.39
C GLN A 22 -16.48 -4.97 11.63
N SER A 23 -16.06 -3.93 12.36
CA SER A 23 -15.48 -2.72 11.77
C SER A 23 -14.20 -3.03 11.00
N PHE A 24 -13.39 -3.97 11.52
CA PHE A 24 -12.18 -4.42 10.84
C PHE A 24 -12.50 -5.19 9.56
N THR A 25 -13.44 -6.14 9.58
CA THR A 25 -13.81 -6.94 8.40
C THR A 25 -14.30 -6.06 7.23
N ALA A 26 -15.12 -5.05 7.52
CA ALA A 26 -15.61 -4.12 6.51
C ALA A 26 -14.48 -3.25 5.93
N PHE A 27 -13.63 -2.71 6.81
CA PHE A 27 -12.44 -1.95 6.41
C PHE A 27 -11.49 -2.82 5.57
N GLU A 28 -11.25 -4.06 6.00
CA GLU A 28 -10.34 -5.00 5.36
C GLU A 28 -10.75 -5.24 3.89
N GLY A 29 -12.03 -5.57 3.67
CA GLY A 29 -12.56 -5.75 2.32
C GLY A 29 -12.38 -4.53 1.44
N GLN A 30 -12.68 -3.33 1.96
CA GLN A 30 -12.53 -2.07 1.21
C GLN A 30 -11.07 -1.79 0.81
N ILE A 31 -10.12 -2.04 1.72
CA ILE A 31 -8.70 -1.82 1.45
C ILE A 31 -8.18 -2.85 0.44
N ILE A 32 -8.55 -4.12 0.58
CA ILE A 32 -8.18 -5.18 -0.38
C ILE A 32 -8.71 -4.86 -1.77
N ASP A 33 -9.99 -4.47 -1.89
CA ASP A 33 -10.61 -4.10 -3.17
C ASP A 33 -9.92 -2.88 -3.78
N ALA A 34 -9.65 -1.85 -2.97
CA ALA A 34 -8.98 -0.64 -3.43
C ALA A 34 -7.55 -0.89 -3.91
N CYS A 35 -6.80 -1.76 -3.23
CA CYS A 35 -5.46 -2.19 -3.63
C CYS A 35 -5.48 -3.08 -4.88
N THR A 36 -6.46 -3.97 -4.99
CA THR A 36 -6.66 -4.84 -6.17
C THR A 36 -6.97 -4.00 -7.41
N ALA A 37 -7.90 -3.06 -7.31
CA ALA A 37 -8.26 -2.15 -8.40
C ALA A 37 -7.08 -1.29 -8.90
N ARG A 38 -6.06 -1.11 -8.06
CA ARG A 38 -4.85 -0.31 -8.36
C ARG A 38 -3.62 -1.17 -8.64
N GLY A 39 -3.71 -2.49 -8.62
CA GLY A 39 -2.57 -3.37 -8.87
C GLY A 39 -1.46 -3.28 -7.82
N ILE A 40 -1.79 -2.91 -6.58
CA ILE A 40 -0.82 -2.74 -5.48
C ILE A 40 -1.05 -3.71 -4.32
N LEU A 41 -1.95 -4.69 -4.47
CA LEU A 41 -2.26 -5.67 -3.43
C LEU A 41 -1.00 -6.38 -2.89
N GLY A 42 -0.02 -6.66 -3.75
CA GLY A 42 1.21 -7.31 -3.32
C GLY A 42 2.10 -6.47 -2.41
N TYR A 43 1.98 -5.14 -2.41
CA TYR A 43 2.66 -4.28 -1.44
C TYR A 43 1.97 -4.31 -0.07
N LEU A 44 0.63 -4.41 -0.07
CA LEU A 44 -0.16 -4.56 1.15
C LEU A 44 0.10 -5.91 1.83
N THR A 45 0.19 -6.99 1.06
CA THR A 45 0.41 -8.35 1.59
C THR A 45 1.89 -8.72 1.71
N GLY A 46 2.80 -7.91 1.17
CA GLY A 46 4.24 -8.17 1.17
C GLY A 46 4.69 -9.22 0.15
N THR A 47 3.84 -9.61 -0.80
CA THR A 47 4.21 -10.55 -1.88
C THR A 47 5.01 -9.87 -3.00
N THR A 48 4.89 -8.56 -3.16
CA THR A 48 5.75 -7.81 -4.10
C THR A 48 7.10 -7.62 -3.43
N LEU A 49 8.12 -8.31 -3.94
CA LEU A 49 9.46 -8.25 -3.39
C LEU A 49 10.17 -6.99 -3.84
N LYS A 50 10.91 -6.36 -2.92
CA LYS A 50 11.84 -5.29 -3.27
C LYS A 50 12.86 -5.85 -4.26
N PRO A 51 13.12 -5.18 -5.39
CA PRO A 51 14.16 -5.61 -6.30
C PRO A 51 15.49 -5.67 -5.55
N THR A 52 16.22 -6.77 -5.70
CA THR A 52 17.61 -6.85 -5.25
C THR A 52 18.46 -6.29 -6.39
N SER A 53 19.06 -5.11 -6.22
CA SER A 53 19.97 -4.46 -7.19
C SER A 53 20.98 -5.48 -7.77
N ASN A 54 21.42 -5.52 -9.03
CA ASN A 54 21.57 -4.54 -10.13
C ASN A 54 21.69 -5.28 -11.48
N PRO A 55 21.42 -4.60 -12.61
CA PRO A 55 22.43 -4.58 -13.67
C PRO A 55 22.84 -3.16 -14.03
N ILE A 56 24.16 -2.94 -13.94
CA ILE A 56 24.98 -2.04 -14.76
C ILE A 56 24.18 -1.30 -15.84
N GLN A 57 24.01 0.02 -15.70
CA GLN A 57 23.63 0.97 -16.76
C GLN A 57 22.62 0.46 -17.81
N SER A 58 21.57 -0.28 -17.41
CA SER A 58 20.45 -0.50 -18.32
C SER A 58 19.67 0.80 -18.40
N ILE A 59 19.41 1.28 -19.63
CA ILE A 59 18.52 2.41 -19.89
C ILE A 59 17.28 2.29 -19.00
N TYR A 60 17.04 3.28 -18.13
CA TYR A 60 15.84 3.31 -17.28
C TYR A 60 14.62 3.42 -18.19
N VAL A 61 13.81 2.36 -18.22
CA VAL A 61 12.53 2.34 -18.92
C VAL A 61 11.44 2.17 -17.85
N PRO A 62 10.61 3.19 -17.60
CA PRO A 62 9.53 3.09 -16.62
C PRO A 62 8.67 1.85 -16.88
N THR A 63 8.46 1.04 -15.85
CA THR A 63 7.53 -0.09 -15.93
C THR A 63 6.08 0.38 -15.82
N PRO A 64 5.13 -0.37 -16.39
CA PRO A 64 3.71 -0.15 -16.10
C PRO A 64 3.44 -0.23 -14.61
N TRP A 65 2.46 0.55 -14.12
CA TRP A 65 2.11 0.63 -12.70
C TRP A 65 1.81 -0.74 -12.05
N PHE A 66 1.22 -1.64 -12.83
CA PHE A 66 0.86 -3.01 -12.43
C PHE A 66 2.00 -4.02 -12.63
N SER A 67 3.22 -3.57 -12.94
CA SER A 67 4.36 -4.48 -13.14
C SER A 67 4.68 -5.22 -11.83
N PRO A 68 4.81 -6.55 -11.86
CA PRO A 68 5.24 -7.34 -10.70
C PRO A 68 6.73 -7.18 -10.38
N LEU A 69 7.51 -6.63 -11.33
CA LEU A 69 8.95 -6.40 -11.21
C LEU A 69 9.24 -4.92 -11.49
N PRO A 70 8.93 -4.02 -10.54
CA PRO A 70 9.28 -2.60 -10.64
C PRO A 70 10.80 -2.38 -10.56
N PHE A 71 11.28 -1.22 -11.00
CA PHE A 71 12.61 -0.74 -10.59
C PHE A 71 12.60 -0.31 -9.11
N ASP A 72 13.79 -0.12 -8.52
CA ASP A 72 13.95 0.23 -7.11
C ASP A 72 13.17 1.52 -6.75
N GLU A 73 13.25 2.56 -7.58
CA GLU A 73 12.52 3.82 -7.38
C GLU A 73 11.01 3.64 -7.50
N GLU A 74 10.56 2.83 -8.47
CA GLU A 74 9.13 2.56 -8.68
C GLU A 74 8.54 1.72 -7.56
N PHE A 75 9.32 0.76 -7.03
CA PHE A 75 8.96 -0.02 -5.86
C PHE A 75 8.75 0.91 -4.67
N ALA A 76 9.70 1.81 -4.39
CA ALA A 76 9.59 2.76 -3.30
C ALA A 76 8.37 3.68 -3.44
N GLN A 77 8.08 4.14 -4.66
CA GLN A 77 6.90 4.97 -4.92
C GLN A 77 5.59 4.20 -4.67
N ARG A 78 5.46 2.97 -5.17
CA ARG A 78 4.25 2.15 -5.02
C ARG A 78 4.06 1.67 -3.57
N GLU A 79 5.14 1.39 -2.86
CA GLU A 79 5.13 1.10 -1.43
C GLU A 79 4.62 2.31 -0.65
N ALA A 80 5.18 3.51 -0.89
CA ALA A 80 4.73 4.74 -0.24
C ALA A 80 3.26 5.07 -0.57
N PHE A 81 2.82 4.80 -1.79
CA PHE A 81 1.41 4.95 -2.19
C PHE A 81 0.51 4.00 -1.40
N THR A 82 0.88 2.72 -1.28
CA THR A 82 0.11 1.72 -0.53
C THR A 82 0.08 2.06 0.96
N HIS A 83 1.21 2.52 1.51
CA HIS A 83 1.33 2.98 2.88
C HIS A 83 0.40 4.18 3.15
N GLY A 84 0.37 5.15 2.23
CA GLY A 84 -0.53 6.30 2.33
C GLY A 84 -2.00 5.90 2.24
N LEU A 85 -2.35 4.91 1.40
CA LEU A 85 -3.70 4.36 1.32
C LEU A 85 -4.09 3.73 2.66
N LEU A 86 -3.23 2.90 3.26
CA LEU A 86 -3.52 2.26 4.54
C LEU A 86 -3.68 3.31 5.66
N PHE A 87 -2.67 4.15 5.87
CA PHE A 87 -2.67 5.12 6.98
C PHE A 87 -3.73 6.21 6.81
N GLY A 88 -4.06 6.60 5.57
CA GLY A 88 -5.08 7.60 5.28
C GLY A 88 -6.51 7.13 5.58
N ASN A 89 -6.72 5.83 5.65
CA ASN A 89 -8.02 5.22 5.95
C ASN A 89 -8.16 4.80 7.42
N ILE A 90 -7.21 5.20 8.29
CA ILE A 90 -7.22 4.92 9.72
C ILE A 90 -7.22 6.26 10.47
N ILE A 91 -8.10 6.41 11.46
CA ILE A 91 -8.21 7.67 12.22
C ILE A 91 -6.95 7.95 13.05
N ASN A 92 -6.48 6.94 13.81
CA ASN A 92 -5.32 7.06 14.69
C ASN A 92 -4.38 5.85 14.56
N PRO A 93 -3.61 5.74 13.47
CA PRO A 93 -2.77 4.56 13.21
C PRO A 93 -1.72 4.32 14.30
N ILE A 94 -1.18 5.39 14.90
CA ILE A 94 -0.18 5.28 15.98
C ILE A 94 -0.80 4.69 17.25
N ALA A 95 -2.05 5.04 17.57
CA ALA A 95 -2.75 4.49 18.73
C ALA A 95 -3.05 2.99 18.57
N LEU A 96 -3.10 2.50 17.33
CA LEU A 96 -3.23 1.08 16.98
C LEU A 96 -1.87 0.35 16.89
N GLY A 97 -0.77 1.01 17.27
CA GLY A 97 0.56 0.39 17.27
C GLY A 97 1.24 0.32 15.91
N LEU A 98 0.74 1.05 14.90
CA LEU A 98 1.39 1.16 13.60
C LEU A 98 2.55 2.14 13.65
N ASP A 99 3.62 1.82 12.93
CA ASP A 99 4.81 2.68 12.76
C ASP A 99 4.94 3.07 11.29
N ARG A 100 5.21 4.36 11.04
CA ARG A 100 5.41 4.90 9.69
C ARG A 100 6.78 4.53 9.08
N ALA A 101 7.72 4.06 9.91
CA ALA A 101 9.02 3.59 9.45
C ALA A 101 8.99 2.13 8.97
N GLU A 102 7.92 1.39 9.26
CA GLU A 102 7.76 0.01 8.85
C GLU A 102 7.20 -0.13 7.44
N THR A 103 7.39 -1.30 6.84
CA THR A 103 6.77 -1.65 5.56
C THR A 103 5.25 -1.75 5.71
N THR A 104 4.53 -1.44 4.65
CA THR A 104 3.05 -1.50 4.62
C THR A 104 2.55 -2.88 5.02
N ALA A 105 3.21 -3.95 4.56
CA ALA A 105 2.86 -5.32 4.91
C ALA A 105 2.97 -5.64 6.41
N LYS A 106 3.96 -5.06 7.11
CA LYS A 106 4.11 -5.23 8.56
C LYS A 106 3.02 -4.47 9.31
N SER A 107 2.73 -3.24 8.89
CA SER A 107 1.64 -2.45 9.43
C SER A 107 0.29 -3.14 9.21
N TRP A 108 0.07 -3.73 8.03
CA TRP A 108 -1.13 -4.48 7.71
C TRP A 108 -1.32 -5.71 8.60
N ALA A 109 -0.25 -6.48 8.84
CA ALA A 109 -0.30 -7.68 9.69
C ALA A 109 -0.53 -7.40 11.19
N LYS A 110 -0.46 -6.14 11.63
CA LYS A 110 -0.70 -5.73 13.02
C LYS A 110 -2.15 -5.33 13.31
N LEU A 111 -2.91 -5.01 12.27
CA LEU A 111 -4.32 -4.66 12.36
C LEU A 111 -5.17 -5.93 12.50
#